data_AF-A0A0B7HW57-F1
#
_entry.id   AF-A0A0B7HW57-F1
#
_cell.length_a   1.000
_cell.length_b   1.000
_cell.length_c   1.000
_cell.angle_alpha   90.00
_cell.angle_beta   90.00
_cell.angle_gamma   90.00
#
_symmetry.space_group_name_H-M   'P 1'
#
loop_
_entity.id
_entity.type
_entity.pdbx_description
1 polymer ?
#
loop_
_entity_poly.entity_id
_entity_poly.type
_entity_poly.pdbx_seq_one_letter_code
_entity_poly.pdbx_strand_id
1 'polypeptide(L)'
;MTYIKGDSFGSQFNSDWASMLLIAIDEVFFDKKEITERLKYLSTTNKDKLEHKGKDREEIDFFGKFILCSNNEDNFIQIDENEIRFWVLKINPIQYENTDFLENLKSEIPSFLKYLIDRKFHSEKKSRMWFTPEDLKTKALQKLILKNSNKLEAKMVELFYEFFEANEVQEISVVPQDILNMLTKMFRQLNFSRNDVRTILKEKWKLEPQKNGLAYIRHDIDYSGDFMQSSSVGRYFNIPRDFILQKYVDLLN
;
A
#
# COMPACT_ATOMS: atom_id res chain seq x y z
N MET A 1 -1.22 8.28 -26.23
CA MET A 1 -0.99 7.33 -25.13
C MET A 1 0.50 7.03 -25.13
N THR A 2 1.11 6.93 -23.96
CA THR A 2 2.50 6.50 -23.83
C THR A 2 2.57 5.30 -22.89
N TYR A 3 3.65 4.53 -23.04
CA TYR A 3 3.97 3.37 -22.24
C TYR A 3 5.31 3.63 -21.56
N ILE A 4 5.35 3.49 -20.24
CA ILE A 4 6.57 3.67 -19.44
C ILE A 4 6.74 2.51 -18.46
N LYS A 5 7.97 2.27 -18.02
CA LYS A 5 8.28 1.35 -16.93
C LYS A 5 8.14 2.05 -15.57
N GLY A 6 7.92 1.29 -14.50
CA GLY A 6 7.75 1.83 -13.15
C GLY A 6 8.92 2.70 -12.66
N ASP A 7 10.16 2.36 -13.02
CA ASP A 7 11.37 3.11 -12.68
C ASP A 7 11.40 4.51 -13.33
N SER A 8 10.91 4.61 -14.56
CA SER A 8 10.84 5.85 -15.34
C SER A 8 9.88 6.86 -14.71
N PHE A 9 8.80 6.38 -14.08
CA PHE A 9 7.88 7.25 -13.32
C PHE A 9 8.53 7.83 -12.04
N GLY A 10 9.47 7.10 -11.44
CA GLY A 10 10.26 7.58 -10.30
C GLY A 10 11.26 8.68 -10.66
N SER A 11 11.57 8.87 -11.95
CA SER A 11 12.49 9.90 -12.43
C SER A 11 11.96 11.31 -12.19
N GLN A 12 12.89 12.24 -12.03
CA GLN A 12 12.61 13.68 -12.04
C GLN A 12 12.25 14.16 -13.46
N PHE A 13 12.84 13.55 -14.49
CA PHE A 13 12.51 13.86 -15.89
C PHE A 13 11.23 13.15 -16.30
N ASN A 14 10.25 13.90 -16.79
CA ASN A 14 8.90 13.42 -17.15
C ASN A 14 8.50 13.78 -18.59
N SER A 15 9.44 14.29 -19.38
CA SER A 15 9.14 14.84 -20.71
C SER A 15 8.58 13.86 -21.74
N ASP A 16 8.80 12.57 -21.50
CA ASP A 16 8.32 11.45 -22.30
C ASP A 16 6.83 11.13 -22.07
N TRP A 17 6.25 11.58 -20.95
CA TRP A 17 4.87 11.26 -20.58
C TRP A 17 4.01 12.43 -20.08
N ALA A 18 4.60 13.54 -19.62
CA ALA A 18 3.86 14.63 -18.99
C ALA A 18 2.86 15.33 -19.91
N SER A 19 3.10 15.33 -21.22
CA SER A 19 2.19 15.91 -22.23
C SER A 19 1.14 14.92 -22.77
N MET A 20 1.09 13.69 -22.24
CA MET A 20 0.22 12.63 -22.74
C MET A 20 -1.09 12.53 -21.94
N LEU A 21 -2.20 12.21 -22.63
CA LEU A 21 -3.51 12.01 -21.99
C LEU A 21 -3.61 10.68 -21.24
N LEU A 22 -3.03 9.61 -21.79
CA LEU A 22 -3.03 8.27 -21.20
C LEU A 22 -1.59 7.82 -21.01
N ILE A 23 -1.23 7.51 -19.77
CA ILE A 23 0.07 7.01 -19.35
C ILE A 23 -0.13 5.58 -18.81
N ALA A 24 0.32 4.59 -19.56
CA ALA A 24 0.36 3.21 -19.12
C ALA A 24 1.71 2.93 -18.46
N ILE A 25 1.68 2.46 -17.21
CA ILE A 25 2.87 2.05 -16.46
C ILE A 25 2.79 0.54 -16.30
N ASP A 26 3.77 -0.16 -16.83
CA ASP A 26 3.84 -1.62 -16.76
C ASP A 26 4.80 -2.12 -15.68
N GLU A 27 4.59 -3.36 -15.26
CA GLU A 27 5.33 -4.05 -14.21
C GLU A 27 5.45 -3.19 -12.93
N VAL A 28 4.36 -2.56 -12.53
CA VAL A 28 4.34 -1.63 -11.40
C VAL A 28 4.69 -2.36 -10.11
N PHE A 29 5.70 -1.81 -9.41
CA PHE A 29 6.06 -2.16 -8.05
C PHE A 29 6.49 -0.89 -7.31
N PHE A 30 5.52 -0.20 -6.71
CA PHE A 30 5.74 1.02 -5.93
C PHE A 30 5.76 0.71 -4.43
N ASP A 31 6.97 0.49 -3.93
CA ASP A 31 7.27 0.22 -2.52
C ASP A 31 7.36 1.51 -1.67
N LYS A 32 7.54 2.66 -2.32
CA LYS A 32 7.65 3.98 -1.68
C LYS A 32 6.31 4.72 -1.69
N LYS A 33 5.84 5.11 -0.49
CA LYS A 33 4.63 5.93 -0.31
C LYS A 33 4.66 7.24 -1.10
N GLU A 34 5.85 7.84 -1.25
CA GLU A 34 6.08 9.06 -2.04
C GLU A 34 5.58 8.93 -3.49
N ILE A 35 5.76 7.75 -4.11
CA ILE A 35 5.33 7.52 -5.49
C ILE A 35 3.81 7.45 -5.58
N THR A 36 3.15 6.80 -4.61
CA THR A 36 1.68 6.81 -4.50
C THR A 36 1.15 8.23 -4.32
N GLU A 37 1.75 9.04 -3.44
CA GLU A 37 1.33 10.44 -3.25
C GLU A 37 1.52 11.28 -4.53
N ARG A 38 2.61 11.07 -5.27
CA ARG A 38 2.82 11.70 -6.59
C ARG A 38 1.72 11.32 -7.58
N LEU A 39 1.32 10.05 -7.65
CA LEU A 39 0.19 9.61 -8.49
C LEU A 39 -1.12 10.27 -8.07
N LYS A 40 -1.40 10.33 -6.78
CA LYS A 40 -2.61 10.98 -6.24
C LYS A 40 -2.65 12.46 -6.64
N TYR A 41 -1.53 13.17 -6.51
CA TYR A 41 -1.42 14.56 -6.97
C TYR A 41 -1.69 14.68 -8.47
N LEU A 42 -0.95 13.95 -9.30
CA LEU A 42 -1.04 14.04 -10.77
C LEU A 42 -2.43 13.65 -11.29
N SER A 43 -3.11 12.70 -10.66
CA SER A 43 -4.47 12.31 -11.07
C SER A 43 -5.52 13.42 -10.94
N THR A 44 -5.24 14.47 -10.16
CA THR A 44 -6.19 15.53 -9.80
C THR A 44 -5.76 16.95 -10.17
N THR A 45 -4.46 17.17 -10.38
CA THR A 45 -3.92 18.46 -10.83
C THR A 45 -4.33 18.76 -12.27
N ASN A 46 -4.41 20.04 -12.60
CA ASN A 46 -4.60 20.54 -13.96
C ASN A 46 -3.31 21.10 -14.57
N LYS A 47 -2.23 21.20 -13.78
CA LYS A 47 -0.93 21.71 -14.20
C LYS A 47 0.20 20.91 -13.58
N ASP A 48 1.28 20.78 -14.31
CA ASP A 48 2.51 20.17 -13.81
C ASP A 48 3.74 20.84 -14.44
N LYS A 49 4.92 20.60 -13.86
CA LYS A 49 6.19 21.07 -14.42
C LYS A 49 6.76 19.99 -15.34
N LEU A 50 6.96 20.38 -16.58
CA LEU A 50 7.70 19.61 -17.57
C LEU A 50 9.20 19.75 -17.30
N GLU A 51 9.86 18.62 -17.04
CA GLU A 51 11.29 18.55 -16.76
C GLU A 51 12.01 17.74 -17.84
N HIS A 52 12.91 18.43 -18.55
CA HIS A 52 13.81 17.85 -19.54
C HIS A 52 15.24 17.82 -19.00
N LYS A 53 16.03 16.85 -19.48
CA LYS A 53 17.46 16.84 -19.20
C LYS A 53 18.13 18.00 -19.95
N GLY A 54 18.75 18.91 -19.20
CA GLY A 54 19.51 20.03 -19.76
C GLY A 54 18.67 21.17 -20.33
N LYS A 55 17.38 21.28 -19.95
CA LYS A 55 16.55 22.47 -20.23
C LYS A 55 15.91 22.99 -18.95
N ASP A 56 15.46 24.23 -19.01
CA ASP A 56 14.68 24.84 -17.94
C ASP A 56 13.32 24.18 -17.79
N ARG A 57 12.75 24.27 -16.58
CA ARG A 57 11.45 23.70 -16.27
C ARG A 57 10.35 24.61 -16.80
N GLU A 58 9.37 24.02 -17.47
CA GLU A 58 8.24 24.73 -18.05
C GLU A 58 6.94 24.27 -17.39
N GLU A 59 6.02 25.18 -17.08
CA GLU A 59 4.69 24.84 -16.57
C GLU A 59 3.78 24.50 -17.75
N ILE A 60 3.16 23.33 -17.71
CA ILE A 60 2.23 22.86 -18.74
C ILE A 60 0.87 22.53 -18.12
N ASP A 61 -0.18 22.59 -18.93
CA ASP A 61 -1.46 22.00 -18.54
C ASP A 61 -1.33 20.47 -18.54
N PHE A 62 -1.79 19.84 -17.47
CA PHE A 62 -1.68 18.40 -17.24
C PHE A 62 -3.07 17.76 -17.20
N PHE A 63 -3.30 16.81 -18.09
CA PHE A 63 -4.57 16.06 -18.20
C PHE A 63 -4.37 14.55 -18.17
N GLY A 64 -3.19 14.09 -17.76
CA GLY A 64 -2.81 12.68 -17.76
C GLY A 64 -3.72 11.82 -16.89
N LYS A 65 -4.03 10.63 -17.39
CA LYS A 65 -4.67 9.53 -16.67
C LYS A 65 -3.77 8.31 -16.70
N PHE A 66 -3.70 7.61 -15.56
CA PHE A 66 -2.78 6.52 -15.35
C PHE A 66 -3.49 5.18 -15.46
N ILE A 67 -2.85 4.25 -16.18
CA ILE A 67 -3.20 2.83 -16.19
C ILE A 67 -1.99 2.11 -15.61
N LEU A 68 -2.20 1.34 -14.53
CA LEU A 68 -1.14 0.60 -13.85
C LEU A 68 -1.34 -0.89 -14.11
N CYS A 69 -0.34 -1.54 -14.69
CA CYS A 69 -0.31 -2.99 -14.89
C CYS A 69 0.71 -3.61 -13.95
N SER A 70 0.35 -4.70 -13.28
CA SER A 70 1.27 -5.47 -12.45
C SER A 70 0.86 -6.93 -12.43
N ASN A 71 1.87 -7.81 -12.44
CA ASN A 71 1.68 -9.24 -12.21
C ASN A 71 1.63 -9.58 -10.70
N ASN A 72 1.99 -8.64 -9.83
CA ASN A 72 1.90 -8.81 -8.38
C ASN A 72 0.49 -8.43 -7.91
N GLU A 73 -0.26 -9.39 -7.35
CA GLU A 73 -1.64 -9.13 -6.89
C GLU A 73 -1.74 -8.43 -5.54
N ASP A 74 -0.68 -8.49 -4.73
CA ASP A 74 -0.80 -8.32 -3.28
C ASP A 74 -0.07 -7.09 -2.73
N ASN A 75 0.99 -6.62 -3.40
CA ASN A 75 1.80 -5.49 -2.91
C ASN A 75 2.50 -4.74 -4.05
N PHE A 76 1.75 -4.33 -5.07
CA PHE A 76 2.29 -3.52 -6.17
C PHE A 76 2.21 -2.01 -5.90
N ILE A 77 1.37 -1.59 -4.96
CA ILE A 77 1.21 -0.18 -4.57
C ILE A 77 0.64 -0.08 -3.15
N GLN A 78 1.16 0.85 -2.36
CA GLN A 78 0.62 1.17 -1.03
C GLN A 78 -0.60 2.09 -1.16
N ILE A 79 -1.77 1.62 -0.73
CA ILE A 79 -3.04 2.36 -0.77
C ILE A 79 -3.65 2.38 0.63
N ASP A 80 -4.07 3.58 1.07
CA ASP A 80 -4.75 3.79 2.34
C ASP A 80 -6.24 3.37 2.24
N GLU A 81 -6.85 2.97 3.36
CA GLU A 81 -8.24 2.47 3.42
C GLU A 81 -9.29 3.46 2.87
N ASN A 82 -9.02 4.77 3.02
CA ASN A 82 -9.93 5.84 2.61
C ASN A 82 -9.59 6.42 1.22
N GLU A 83 -8.72 5.75 0.44
CA GLU A 83 -8.33 6.26 -0.86
C GLU A 83 -9.42 6.02 -1.92
N ILE A 84 -9.69 7.06 -2.72
CA ILE A 84 -10.82 7.11 -3.66
C ILE A 84 -10.38 7.32 -5.12
N ARG A 85 -9.07 7.30 -5.40
CA ARG A 85 -8.51 7.57 -6.74
C ARG A 85 -8.09 6.30 -7.49
N PHE A 86 -8.13 5.14 -6.85
CA PHE A 86 -7.74 3.88 -7.47
C PHE A 86 -8.95 3.01 -7.79
N TRP A 87 -8.91 2.41 -8.98
CA TRP A 87 -9.84 1.38 -9.40
C TRP A 87 -9.01 0.16 -9.80
N VAL A 88 -9.05 -0.89 -8.98
CA VAL A 88 -8.21 -2.08 -9.16
C VAL A 88 -9.05 -3.21 -9.72
N LEU A 89 -8.63 -3.77 -10.86
CA LEU A 89 -9.29 -4.90 -11.49
C LEU A 89 -8.34 -6.08 -11.54
N LYS A 90 -8.84 -7.26 -11.18
CA LYS A 90 -8.17 -8.52 -11.45
C LYS A 90 -8.62 -9.01 -12.83
N ILE A 91 -7.70 -9.04 -13.78
CA ILE A 91 -7.95 -9.55 -15.13
C ILE A 91 -7.65 -11.03 -15.15
N ASN A 92 -8.61 -11.84 -15.59
CA ASN A 92 -8.41 -13.28 -15.72
C ASN A 92 -7.52 -13.59 -16.93
N PRO A 93 -6.68 -14.64 -16.85
CA PRO A 93 -5.92 -15.08 -18.01
C PRO A 93 -6.85 -15.55 -19.13
N ILE A 94 -6.38 -15.40 -20.37
CA ILE A 94 -7.07 -15.91 -21.55
C ILE A 94 -7.00 -17.44 -21.51
N GLN A 95 -8.13 -18.12 -21.70
CA GLN A 95 -8.22 -19.58 -21.60
C GLN A 95 -7.63 -20.32 -22.81
N TYR A 96 -7.73 -19.71 -24.00
CA TYR A 96 -7.32 -20.30 -25.26
C TYR A 96 -6.35 -19.38 -25.98
N GLU A 97 -5.24 -19.92 -26.42
CA GLU A 97 -4.28 -19.19 -27.22
C GLU A 97 -4.83 -18.95 -28.63
N ASN A 98 -4.72 -17.71 -29.11
CA ASN A 98 -5.06 -17.32 -30.47
C ASN A 98 -3.84 -16.62 -31.08
N THR A 99 -3.23 -17.23 -32.09
CA THR A 99 -2.03 -16.70 -32.75
C THR A 99 -2.27 -15.35 -33.42
N ASP A 100 -3.52 -15.08 -33.84
CA ASP A 100 -3.91 -13.85 -34.51
C ASP A 100 -4.53 -12.82 -33.54
N PHE A 101 -4.40 -13.02 -32.23
CA PHE A 101 -5.05 -12.18 -31.21
C PHE A 101 -4.76 -10.68 -31.39
N LEU A 102 -3.51 -10.31 -31.66
CA LEU A 102 -3.13 -8.91 -31.86
C LEU A 102 -3.77 -8.30 -33.12
N GLU A 103 -3.82 -9.05 -34.22
CA GLU A 103 -4.42 -8.56 -35.46
C GLU A 103 -5.94 -8.45 -35.35
N ASN A 104 -6.58 -9.39 -34.65
CA ASN A 104 -8.00 -9.31 -34.31
C ASN A 104 -8.29 -8.04 -33.48
N LEU A 105 -7.51 -7.76 -32.43
CA LEU A 105 -7.65 -6.53 -31.64
C LEU A 105 -7.48 -5.26 -32.49
N LYS A 106 -6.49 -5.23 -33.39
CA LYS A 106 -6.31 -4.10 -34.32
C LYS A 106 -7.51 -3.91 -35.24
N SER A 107 -8.08 -5.02 -35.75
CA SER A 107 -9.24 -4.98 -36.63
C SER A 107 -10.51 -4.45 -35.94
N GLU A 108 -10.61 -4.62 -34.62
CA GLU A 108 -11.72 -4.14 -33.81
C GLU A 108 -11.65 -2.64 -33.45
N ILE A 109 -10.47 -2.00 -33.56
CA ILE A 109 -10.26 -0.59 -33.17
C ILE A 109 -11.34 0.35 -33.74
N PRO A 110 -11.69 0.32 -35.04
CA PRO A 110 -12.70 1.23 -35.59
C PRO A 110 -14.08 1.05 -34.94
N SER A 111 -14.49 -0.20 -34.74
CA SER A 111 -15.76 -0.56 -34.08
C SER A 111 -15.76 -0.13 -32.61
N PHE A 112 -14.65 -0.34 -31.90
CA PHE A 112 -14.49 0.07 -30.51
C PHE A 112 -14.55 1.59 -30.36
N LEU A 113 -13.88 2.35 -31.24
CA LEU A 113 -13.93 3.81 -31.23
C LEU A 113 -15.35 4.33 -31.49
N LYS A 114 -16.05 3.75 -32.47
CA LYS A 114 -17.46 4.09 -32.73
C LYS A 114 -18.32 3.83 -31.49
N TYR A 115 -18.17 2.68 -30.87
CA TYR A 115 -18.88 2.35 -29.63
C TYR A 115 -18.59 3.36 -28.51
N LEU A 116 -17.33 3.81 -28.34
CA LEU A 116 -16.98 4.81 -27.33
C LEU A 116 -17.63 6.19 -27.58
N ILE A 117 -17.81 6.57 -28.84
CA ILE A 117 -18.45 7.84 -29.24
C ILE A 117 -19.97 7.77 -29.05
N ASP A 118 -20.58 6.66 -29.48
CA ASP A 118 -22.04 6.53 -29.54
C ASP A 118 -22.67 6.08 -28.22
N ARG A 119 -21.90 5.42 -27.34
CA ARG A 119 -22.43 4.90 -26.07
C ARG A 119 -22.80 6.01 -25.11
N LYS A 120 -23.87 5.79 -24.35
CA LYS A 120 -24.18 6.60 -23.16
C LYS A 120 -23.23 6.22 -22.02
N PHE A 121 -22.88 7.21 -21.19
CA PHE A 121 -22.16 6.92 -19.96
C PHE A 121 -23.01 6.02 -19.06
N HIS A 122 -22.37 4.98 -18.52
CA HIS A 122 -23.04 4.05 -17.60
C HIS A 122 -23.34 4.69 -16.25
N SER A 123 -22.50 5.63 -15.81
CA SER A 123 -22.63 6.34 -14.55
C SER A 123 -22.78 7.84 -14.79
N GLU A 124 -23.46 8.50 -13.87
CA GLU A 124 -23.56 9.95 -13.82
C GLU A 124 -22.50 10.54 -12.90
N LYS A 125 -22.17 11.82 -13.11
CA LYS A 125 -21.20 12.54 -12.29
C LYS A 125 -21.79 12.80 -10.90
N LYS A 126 -21.37 12.02 -9.90
CA LYS A 126 -21.79 12.17 -8.50
C LYS A 126 -20.87 13.08 -7.68
N SER A 127 -19.62 13.25 -8.09
CA SER A 127 -18.60 14.02 -7.36
C SER A 127 -17.62 14.73 -8.30
N ARG A 128 -16.65 15.47 -7.75
CA ARG A 128 -15.50 15.99 -8.53
C ARG A 128 -14.73 14.86 -9.23
N MET A 129 -14.69 13.67 -8.63
CA MET A 129 -14.02 12.48 -9.18
C MET A 129 -14.94 11.62 -10.07
N TRP A 130 -16.13 12.11 -10.42
CA TRP A 130 -17.21 11.40 -11.14
C TRP A 130 -17.83 10.24 -10.34
N PHE A 131 -17.02 9.32 -9.84
CA PHE A 131 -17.42 8.13 -9.09
C PHE A 131 -17.48 8.40 -7.57
N THR A 132 -18.31 7.61 -6.87
CA THR A 132 -18.29 7.52 -5.40
C THR A 132 -17.28 6.48 -4.94
N PRO A 133 -16.80 6.52 -3.67
CA PRO A 133 -15.95 5.46 -3.13
C PRO A 133 -16.57 4.07 -3.28
N GLU A 134 -17.89 3.97 -3.12
CA GLU A 134 -18.66 2.74 -3.27
C GLU A 134 -18.60 2.18 -4.70
N ASP A 135 -18.61 3.04 -5.71
CA ASP A 135 -18.49 2.64 -7.13
C ASP A 135 -17.08 2.07 -7.44
N LEU A 136 -16.06 2.43 -6.66
CA LEU A 136 -14.66 2.02 -6.87
C LEU A 136 -14.21 0.82 -6.00
N LYS A 137 -15.00 0.44 -4.99
CA LYS A 137 -14.73 -0.67 -4.05
C LYS A 137 -14.83 -2.04 -4.73
N THR A 138 -13.82 -2.40 -5.51
CA THR A 138 -13.69 -3.76 -6.07
C THR A 138 -13.14 -4.74 -5.03
N LYS A 139 -13.42 -6.04 -5.21
CA LYS A 139 -12.85 -7.10 -4.35
C LYS A 139 -11.31 -7.08 -4.36
N ALA A 140 -10.70 -6.79 -5.51
CA ALA A 140 -9.25 -6.70 -5.65
C ALA A 140 -8.68 -5.51 -4.86
N LEU A 141 -9.32 -4.34 -4.93
CA LEU A 141 -8.93 -3.17 -4.15
C LEU A 141 -9.04 -3.45 -2.64
N GLN A 142 -10.14 -4.06 -2.20
CA GLN A 142 -10.32 -4.44 -0.79
C GLN A 142 -9.23 -5.40 -0.30
N LYS A 143 -8.90 -6.44 -1.09
CA LYS A 143 -7.82 -7.38 -0.77
C LYS A 143 -6.47 -6.66 -0.63
N LEU A 144 -6.16 -5.75 -1.56
CA LEU A 144 -4.92 -4.96 -1.54
C LEU A 144 -4.84 -4.05 -0.30
N ILE A 145 -5.93 -3.36 0.02
CA ILE A 145 -6.04 -2.51 1.22
C ILE A 145 -5.85 -3.34 2.49
N LEU A 146 -6.54 -4.47 2.62
CA LEU A 146 -6.42 -5.36 3.79
C LEU A 146 -5.00 -5.89 3.93
N LYS A 147 -4.34 -6.31 2.85
CA LYS A 147 -2.94 -6.78 2.90
C LYS A 147 -1.97 -5.65 3.27
N ASN A 148 -2.16 -4.45 2.73
CA ASN A 148 -1.38 -3.28 3.10
C ASN A 148 -1.56 -2.93 4.60
N SER A 149 -2.79 -2.97 5.11
CA SER A 149 -3.08 -2.65 6.51
C SER A 149 -2.73 -3.77 7.49
N ASN A 150 -2.64 -5.02 7.02
CA ASN A 150 -2.28 -6.19 7.85
C ASN A 150 -0.79 -6.49 7.87
N LYS A 151 0.05 -5.91 7.01
CA LYS A 151 1.49 -6.27 6.96
C LYS A 151 2.22 -5.95 8.26
N LEU A 152 1.95 -4.79 8.87
CA LEU A 152 2.54 -4.44 10.17
C LEU A 152 1.92 -5.29 11.30
N GLU A 153 0.60 -5.48 11.27
CA GLU A 153 -0.10 -6.29 12.27
C GLU A 153 0.40 -7.75 12.26
N ALA A 154 0.55 -8.36 11.09
CA ALA A 154 1.08 -9.70 10.91
C ALA A 154 2.49 -9.84 11.50
N LYS A 155 3.39 -8.89 11.17
CA LYS A 155 4.75 -8.88 11.73
C LYS A 155 4.76 -8.67 13.25
N MET A 156 3.85 -7.86 13.78
CA MET A 156 3.70 -7.70 15.24
C MET A 156 3.25 -9.01 15.88
N VAL A 157 2.30 -9.72 15.29
CA VAL A 157 1.84 -11.01 15.80
C VAL A 157 2.96 -12.05 15.74
N GLU A 158 3.72 -12.12 14.64
CA GLU A 158 4.88 -13.01 14.47
C GLU A 158 5.97 -12.71 15.52
N LEU A 159 6.33 -11.44 15.69
CA LEU A 159 7.28 -11.01 16.74
C LEU A 159 6.85 -11.44 18.14
N PHE A 160 5.58 -11.20 18.49
CA PHE A 160 5.10 -11.54 19.82
C PHE A 160 4.94 -13.05 20.00
N TYR A 161 4.61 -13.79 18.95
CA TYR A 161 4.57 -15.24 18.98
C TYR A 161 5.96 -15.80 19.32
N GLU A 162 7.00 -15.39 18.58
CA GLU A 162 8.38 -15.80 18.86
C GLU A 162 8.83 -15.40 20.27
N PHE A 163 8.46 -14.20 20.72
CA PHE A 163 8.73 -13.75 22.08
C PHE A 163 8.14 -14.68 23.14
N PHE A 164 6.87 -15.05 23.01
CA PHE A 164 6.18 -15.91 23.97
C PHE A 164 6.70 -17.34 23.96
N GLU A 165 7.07 -17.86 22.79
CA GLU A 165 7.70 -19.18 22.68
C GLU A 165 9.11 -19.20 23.29
N ALA A 166 9.87 -18.10 23.20
CA ALA A 166 11.22 -18.02 23.74
C ALA A 166 11.28 -17.72 25.26
N ASN A 167 10.31 -16.99 25.81
CA ASN A 167 10.40 -16.49 27.20
C ASN A 167 9.45 -17.19 28.20
N GLU A 168 8.59 -18.12 27.75
CA GLU A 168 7.60 -18.85 28.57
C GLU A 168 6.76 -17.95 29.51
N VAL A 169 6.50 -16.69 29.12
CA VAL A 169 5.70 -15.73 29.88
C VAL A 169 4.25 -15.67 29.37
N GLN A 170 3.33 -15.24 30.25
CA GLN A 170 1.89 -15.14 29.90
C GLN A 170 1.49 -13.76 29.38
N GLU A 171 2.29 -12.73 29.63
CA GLU A 171 2.04 -11.38 29.17
C GLU A 171 3.35 -10.63 28.91
N ILE A 172 3.29 -9.63 28.03
CA ILE A 172 4.38 -8.70 27.78
C ILE A 172 3.89 -7.25 27.98
N SER A 173 4.72 -6.46 28.67
CA SER A 173 4.54 -5.01 28.80
C SER A 173 5.41 -4.28 27.78
N VAL A 174 4.80 -3.49 26.90
CA VAL A 174 5.52 -2.78 25.82
C VAL A 174 4.97 -1.39 25.57
N VAL A 175 5.85 -0.44 25.19
CA VAL A 175 5.43 0.80 24.53
C VAL A 175 5.58 0.67 23.00
N PRO A 176 4.90 1.50 22.18
CA PRO A 176 5.00 1.41 20.72
C PRO A 176 6.43 1.54 20.18
N GLN A 177 7.32 2.21 20.93
CA GLN A 177 8.73 2.33 20.55
C GLN A 177 9.49 1.02 20.70
N ASP A 178 9.21 0.23 21.74
CA ASP A 178 9.89 -1.04 21.98
C ASP A 178 9.59 -2.03 20.86
N ILE A 179 8.30 -2.12 20.50
CA ILE A 179 7.82 -2.96 19.39
C ILE A 179 8.50 -2.54 18.09
N LEU A 180 8.53 -1.25 17.78
CA LEU A 180 9.17 -0.76 16.56
C LEU A 180 10.67 -1.13 16.50
N ASN A 181 11.38 -1.00 17.63
CA ASN A 181 12.78 -1.36 17.72
C ASN A 181 13.00 -2.86 17.49
N MET A 182 12.21 -3.71 18.17
CA MET A 182 12.26 -5.17 18.00
C MET A 182 11.92 -5.58 16.57
N LEU A 183 10.84 -5.05 16.00
CA LEU A 183 10.44 -5.29 14.61
C LEU A 183 11.56 -4.95 13.62
N THR A 184 12.23 -3.80 13.82
CA THR A 184 13.32 -3.34 12.95
C THR A 184 14.51 -4.28 12.99
N LYS A 185 14.84 -4.82 14.17
CA LYS A 185 15.93 -5.78 14.36
C LYS A 185 15.60 -7.16 13.79
N MET A 186 14.39 -7.66 14.03
CA MET A 186 13.96 -8.99 13.61
C MET A 186 13.76 -9.10 12.10
N PHE A 187 13.02 -8.18 11.48
CA PHE A 187 12.58 -8.38 10.09
C PHE A 187 13.41 -7.67 9.02
N ARG A 188 14.33 -6.77 9.41
CA ARG A 188 15.11 -5.85 8.54
C ARG A 188 14.23 -5.03 7.57
N GLN A 189 14.67 -3.82 7.20
CA GLN A 189 14.01 -2.98 6.18
C GLN A 189 12.49 -2.74 6.40
N LEU A 190 12.12 -2.21 7.57
CA LEU A 190 10.73 -1.81 7.85
C LEU A 190 10.55 -0.30 7.71
N ASN A 191 9.67 0.11 6.80
CA ASN A 191 9.25 1.51 6.64
C ASN A 191 7.99 1.79 7.47
N PHE A 192 8.03 1.45 8.76
CA PHE A 192 6.92 1.71 9.69
C PHE A 192 7.33 2.73 10.74
N SER A 193 6.39 3.55 11.18
CA SER A 193 6.57 4.56 12.21
C SER A 193 6.04 4.08 13.56
N ARG A 194 6.48 4.75 14.63
CA ARG A 194 5.91 4.56 15.97
C ARG A 194 4.40 4.80 16.00
N ASN A 195 3.87 5.65 15.12
CA ASN A 195 2.46 5.97 15.10
C ASN A 195 1.64 4.83 14.48
N ASP A 196 2.17 4.13 13.47
CA ASP A 196 1.52 2.98 12.85
C ASP A 196 1.33 1.85 13.87
N VAL A 197 2.37 1.57 14.68
CA VAL A 197 2.30 0.62 15.79
C VAL A 197 1.24 1.05 16.82
N ARG A 198 1.21 2.34 17.16
CA ARG A 198 0.22 2.88 18.12
C ARG A 198 -1.22 2.72 17.61
N THR A 199 -1.45 2.97 16.32
CA THR A 199 -2.75 2.79 15.67
C THR A 199 -3.20 1.34 15.76
N ILE A 200 -2.31 0.37 15.52
CA ILE A 200 -2.67 -1.06 15.68
C ILE A 200 -3.05 -1.37 17.12
N LEU A 201 -2.24 -0.98 18.09
CA LEU A 201 -2.52 -1.29 19.50
C LEU A 201 -3.85 -0.68 19.99
N LYS A 202 -4.12 0.59 19.65
CA LYS A 202 -5.29 1.32 20.16
C LYS A 202 -6.55 1.13 19.33
N GLU A 203 -6.45 1.19 18.01
CA GLU A 203 -7.62 1.25 17.13
C GLU A 203 -8.01 -0.16 16.65
N LYS A 204 -7.03 -0.99 16.27
CA LYS A 204 -7.29 -2.36 15.81
C LYS A 204 -7.45 -3.34 16.98
N TRP A 205 -6.46 -3.39 17.88
CA TRP A 205 -6.44 -4.33 19.00
C TRP A 205 -7.22 -3.83 20.21
N LYS A 206 -7.63 -2.55 20.21
CA LYS A 206 -8.45 -1.92 21.26
C LYS A 206 -7.84 -2.07 22.66
N LEU A 207 -6.51 -2.05 22.74
CA LEU A 207 -5.79 -2.10 24.00
C LEU A 207 -5.64 -0.68 24.57
N GLU A 208 -5.74 -0.57 25.89
CA GLU A 208 -5.51 0.69 26.60
C GLU A 208 -4.12 0.69 27.25
N PRO A 209 -3.32 1.76 27.08
CA PRO A 209 -2.08 1.90 27.80
C PRO A 209 -2.34 2.26 29.27
N GLN A 210 -1.36 2.01 30.14
CA GLN A 210 -1.42 2.46 31.53
C GLN A 210 -1.63 3.98 31.62
N LYS A 211 -2.49 4.40 32.55
CA LYS A 211 -2.87 5.83 32.73
C LYS A 211 -1.68 6.69 33.15
N ASN A 212 -0.80 6.12 33.97
CA ASN A 212 0.40 6.77 34.49
C ASN A 212 1.66 6.10 33.94
N GLY A 213 2.77 6.83 33.92
CA GLY A 213 4.07 6.22 33.61
C GLY A 213 4.49 5.33 34.78
N LEU A 214 4.50 4.02 34.56
CA LEU A 214 4.86 3.02 35.56
C LEU A 214 6.14 2.30 35.13
N ALA A 215 6.88 1.76 36.10
CA ALA A 215 7.99 0.87 35.81
C ALA A 215 7.49 -0.43 35.17
N TYR A 216 8.22 -0.92 34.18
CA TYR A 216 7.96 -2.19 33.51
C TYR A 216 9.26 -2.85 33.06
N ILE A 217 9.18 -4.15 32.82
CA ILE A 217 10.25 -4.92 32.20
C ILE A 217 10.17 -4.67 30.70
N ARG A 218 11.13 -3.91 30.18
CA ARG A 218 11.29 -3.67 28.75
C ARG A 218 12.02 -4.84 28.13
N HIS A 219 11.41 -5.41 27.10
CA HIS A 219 12.06 -6.39 26.23
C HIS A 219 12.62 -5.72 24.98
N ASP A 220 13.76 -6.23 24.52
CA ASP A 220 14.41 -5.81 23.28
C ASP A 220 15.15 -7.01 22.66
N ILE A 221 15.56 -6.90 21.41
CA ILE A 221 16.33 -7.95 20.72
C ILE A 221 17.79 -7.51 20.64
N ASP A 222 18.73 -8.41 20.93
CA ASP A 222 20.17 -8.13 20.81
C ASP A 222 20.66 -8.30 19.35
N TYR A 223 21.98 -8.27 19.12
CA TYR A 223 22.53 -8.50 17.78
C TYR A 223 22.54 -9.97 17.35
N SER A 224 22.38 -10.88 18.31
CA SER A 224 22.34 -12.34 18.13
C SER A 224 20.94 -12.85 17.79
N GLY A 225 19.92 -12.04 18.08
CA GLY A 225 18.50 -12.39 17.90
C GLY A 225 17.79 -12.79 19.19
N ASP A 226 18.49 -12.74 20.33
CA ASP A 226 17.96 -13.15 21.62
C ASP A 226 17.20 -12.01 22.31
N PHE A 227 16.14 -12.36 23.04
CA PHE A 227 15.37 -11.40 23.82
C PHE A 227 16.10 -11.03 25.11
N MET A 228 16.38 -9.74 25.28
CA MET A 228 16.98 -9.18 26.49
C MET A 228 15.97 -8.40 27.32
N GLN A 229 16.21 -8.33 28.63
CA GLN A 229 15.39 -7.60 29.58
C GLN A 229 16.14 -6.40 30.14
N SER A 230 15.42 -5.30 30.32
CA SER A 230 15.90 -4.10 31.00
C SER A 230 14.74 -3.42 31.73
N SER A 231 15.03 -2.59 32.74
CA SER A 231 13.99 -1.79 33.40
C SER A 231 13.72 -0.51 32.61
N SER A 232 12.45 -0.15 32.42
CA SER A 232 12.06 1.14 31.84
C SER A 232 10.80 1.69 32.52
N VAL A 233 10.47 2.95 32.24
CA VAL A 233 9.28 3.63 32.77
C VAL A 233 8.48 4.19 31.62
N GLY A 234 7.18 3.90 31.58
CA GLY A 234 6.33 4.33 30.48
C GLY A 234 4.85 4.00 30.68
N ARG A 235 4.03 4.53 29.78
CA ARG A 235 2.62 4.14 29.65
C ARG A 235 2.55 2.95 28.70
N TYR A 236 2.89 1.78 29.21
CA TYR A 236 2.96 0.54 28.44
C TYR A 236 1.56 -0.06 28.21
N PHE A 237 1.47 -0.91 27.21
CA PHE A 237 0.35 -1.80 26.94
C PHE A 237 0.68 -3.19 27.47
N ASN A 238 -0.30 -3.89 28.02
CA ASN A 238 -0.17 -5.31 28.34
C ASN A 238 -0.81 -6.13 27.22
N ILE A 239 -0.04 -7.06 26.68
CA ILE A 239 -0.46 -7.94 25.59
C ILE A 239 -0.39 -9.37 26.14
N PRO A 240 -1.54 -10.06 26.31
CA PRO A 240 -1.56 -11.45 26.76
C PRO A 240 -1.11 -12.43 25.67
N ARG A 241 -0.51 -13.55 26.08
CA ARG A 241 -0.08 -14.64 25.18
C ARG A 241 -1.24 -15.21 24.37
N ASP A 242 -2.34 -15.54 25.03
CA ASP A 242 -3.52 -16.14 24.38
C ASP A 242 -4.11 -15.26 23.26
N PHE A 243 -4.06 -13.94 23.46
CA PHE A 243 -4.52 -12.97 22.46
C PHE A 243 -3.68 -13.02 21.18
N ILE A 244 -2.36 -13.16 21.31
CA ILE A 244 -1.45 -13.29 20.17
C ILE A 244 -1.57 -14.65 19.51
N LEU A 245 -1.70 -15.73 20.28
CA LEU A 245 -1.90 -17.08 19.74
C LEU A 245 -3.15 -17.17 18.88
N GLN A 246 -4.27 -16.60 19.34
CA GLN A 246 -5.51 -16.55 18.56
C GLN A 246 -5.30 -15.80 17.24
N LYS A 247 -4.68 -14.63 17.29
CA LYS A 247 -4.38 -13.84 16.08
C LYS A 247 -3.41 -14.54 15.13
N TYR A 248 -2.46 -15.31 15.66
CA TYR A 248 -1.51 -16.07 14.84
C TYR A 248 -2.22 -17.19 14.06
N VAL A 249 -3.16 -17.89 14.69
CA VAL A 249 -4.02 -18.87 14.00
C VAL A 249 -4.88 -18.20 12.92
N ASP A 250 -5.44 -17.03 13.20
CA ASP A 250 -6.22 -16.26 12.21
C ASP A 250 -5.37 -15.77 11.03
N LEU A 251 -4.05 -15.56 11.21
CA LEU A 251 -3.13 -15.17 10.13
C LEU A 251 -2.73 -16.32 9.20
N LEU A 252 -2.79 -17.57 9.69
CA LEU A 252 -2.42 -18.77 8.94
C LEU A 252 -3.56 -19.32 8.07
N ASN A 253 -4.80 -18.85 8.28
CA ASN A 253 -6.01 -19.25 7.56
C ASN A 253 -6.46 -18.20 6.54
#